data_AF-A0A109LEF9-F1
#
_entry.id   AF-A0A109LEF9-F1
#
_cell.length_a   1.000
_cell.length_b   1.000
_cell.length_c   1.000
_cell.angle_alpha   90.00
_cell.angle_beta   90.00
_cell.angle_gamma   90.00
#
_symmetry.space_group_name_H-M   'P 1'
#
loop_
_entity.id
_entity.type
_entity.pdbx_description
1 polymer ?
#
loop_
_entity_poly.entity_id
_entity_poly.type
_entity_poly.pdbx_seq_one_letter_code
_entity_poly.pdbx_strand_id
1 'polypeptide(L)'
;MDFEYDEFDADEEVVTQNDHYAAHPLSPFGWLYIAADVRDMRISKIGLTTKKTPEQRLAEGKTYNPFIVLFATYNLANCTYGISKVELKAIEGYIHRRSFADPVLHLYTGRNSEWFYMHPDLAEYEVDRMLVKRGFSVRGKRLFSYYEGDHTYEGVYVSRMREIKKIYRPFPGEFEKMAVDSGIPYKYFQEYLDYLTEYHSRSSKDKVYL
;
A
#
# COMPACT_ATOMS: atom_id res chain seq x y z
N MET A 1 3.30 -0.28 38.14
CA MET A 1 3.16 1.17 37.93
C MET A 1 3.70 1.38 36.54
N ASP A 2 2.81 1.20 35.56
CA ASP A 2 3.18 1.27 34.15
C ASP A 2 3.33 2.74 33.81
N PHE A 3 4.56 3.15 33.49
CA PHE A 3 4.80 4.45 32.90
C PHE A 3 4.25 4.37 31.48
N GLU A 4 3.03 4.86 31.27
CA GLU A 4 2.62 5.36 29.96
C GLU A 4 3.64 6.44 29.60
N TYR A 5 4.60 6.08 28.73
CA TYR A 5 5.39 7.06 28.03
C TYR A 5 4.40 7.82 27.15
N ASP A 6 3.97 8.98 27.64
CA ASP A 6 3.36 10.01 26.82
C ASP A 6 4.47 10.48 25.88
N GLU A 7 4.63 9.76 24.76
CA GLU A 7 5.56 10.09 23.68
C GLU A 7 5.29 11.55 23.29
N PHE A 8 6.27 12.41 23.53
CA PHE A 8 6.20 13.81 23.14
C PHE A 8 6.01 13.89 21.62
N ASP A 9 4.76 14.13 21.23
CA ASP A 9 4.36 14.24 19.85
C ASP A 9 4.35 15.71 19.45
N ALA A 10 5.49 16.16 18.91
CA ALA A 10 5.72 17.55 18.56
C ALA A 10 4.80 18.08 17.43
N ASP A 11 4.03 17.19 16.76
CA ASP A 11 3.06 17.55 15.73
C ASP A 11 1.66 17.75 16.34
N GLU A 12 1.45 18.87 17.04
CA GLU A 12 0.15 19.25 17.64
C GLU A 12 -0.87 19.84 16.64
N GLU A 13 -0.57 19.88 15.34
CA GLU A 13 -1.51 20.42 14.35
C GLU A 13 -2.79 19.57 14.28
N VAL A 14 -3.89 20.13 14.77
CA VAL A 14 -5.23 19.57 14.60
C VAL A 14 -5.54 19.54 13.10
N VAL A 15 -5.64 18.34 12.55
CA VAL A 15 -6.08 18.16 11.16
C VAL A 15 -7.51 18.65 11.00
N THR A 16 -7.81 19.18 9.82
CA THR A 16 -9.16 19.55 9.40
C THR A 16 -9.59 18.68 8.23
N GLN A 17 -10.87 18.34 8.16
CA GLN A 17 -11.40 17.61 7.02
C GLN A 17 -11.30 18.47 5.76
N ASN A 18 -11.08 17.85 4.60
CA ASN A 18 -11.14 18.56 3.33
C ASN A 18 -12.59 18.92 3.01
N ASP A 19 -12.91 20.22 2.95
CA ASP A 19 -14.26 20.73 2.68
C ASP A 19 -14.89 20.16 1.41
N HIS A 20 -14.08 19.93 0.37
CA HIS A 20 -14.56 19.37 -0.89
C HIS A 20 -15.12 17.95 -0.72
N TYR A 21 -14.50 17.14 0.15
CA TYR A 21 -14.92 15.75 0.39
C TYR A 21 -15.88 15.59 1.56
N ALA A 22 -15.95 16.58 2.47
CA ALA A 22 -16.83 16.55 3.64
C ALA A 22 -18.32 16.42 3.30
N ALA A 23 -18.73 16.93 2.12
CA ALA A 23 -20.10 16.83 1.64
C ALA A 23 -20.48 15.44 1.08
N HIS A 24 -19.52 14.53 0.93
CA HIS A 24 -19.76 13.21 0.32
C HIS A 24 -19.88 12.11 1.39
N PRO A 25 -20.80 11.14 1.21
CA PRO A 25 -20.97 10.06 2.16
C PRO A 25 -19.71 9.19 2.24
N LEU A 26 -19.30 8.88 3.47
CA LEU A 26 -18.17 8.02 3.74
C LEU A 26 -18.47 6.58 3.31
N SER A 27 -17.43 5.89 2.83
CA SER A 27 -17.50 4.48 2.52
C SER A 27 -17.12 3.66 3.75
N PRO A 28 -17.91 2.63 4.12
CA PRO A 28 -17.53 1.75 5.23
C PRO A 28 -16.25 0.96 4.96
N PHE A 29 -15.89 0.81 3.68
CA PHE A 29 -14.66 0.18 3.23
C PHE A 29 -14.05 1.00 2.11
N GLY A 30 -12.77 1.29 2.22
CA GLY A 30 -12.02 1.98 1.18
C GLY A 30 -10.55 1.63 1.31
N TRP A 31 -10.05 0.95 0.31
CA TRP A 31 -8.71 0.40 0.31
C TRP A 31 -7.93 0.90 -0.89
N LEU A 32 -6.66 1.21 -0.66
CA LEU A 32 -5.63 1.23 -1.69
C LEU A 32 -4.77 -0.02 -1.44
N TYR A 33 -4.41 -0.74 -2.49
CA TYR A 33 -3.55 -1.91 -2.36
C TYR A 33 -2.53 -1.98 -3.49
N ILE A 34 -1.41 -2.60 -3.16
CA ILE A 34 -0.34 -2.95 -4.07
C ILE A 34 -0.31 -4.46 -4.17
N ALA A 35 -0.19 -4.97 -5.37
CA ALA A 35 0.00 -6.39 -5.62
C ALA A 35 1.15 -6.61 -6.61
N ALA A 36 1.88 -7.70 -6.42
CA ALA A 36 3.00 -8.10 -7.26
C ALA A 36 2.59 -9.25 -8.18
N ASP A 37 3.17 -9.28 -9.39
CA ASP A 37 3.21 -10.52 -10.19
C ASP A 37 4.43 -11.32 -9.73
N VAL A 38 4.23 -12.51 -9.17
CA VAL A 38 5.35 -13.29 -8.62
C VAL A 38 6.33 -13.79 -9.69
N ARG A 39 5.96 -13.68 -10.97
CA ARG A 39 6.81 -14.04 -12.12
C ARG A 39 7.68 -12.91 -12.62
N ASP A 40 7.34 -11.66 -12.29
CA ASP A 40 8.03 -10.47 -12.79
C ASP A 40 7.87 -9.33 -11.78
N MET A 41 8.90 -9.13 -10.95
CA MET A 41 8.91 -8.10 -9.92
C MET A 41 9.13 -6.70 -10.48
N ARG A 42 9.31 -6.55 -11.79
CA ARG A 42 9.39 -5.23 -12.45
C ARG A 42 8.02 -4.66 -12.76
N ILE A 43 6.96 -5.43 -12.53
CA ILE A 43 5.58 -4.95 -12.67
C ILE A 43 4.83 -5.07 -11.35
N SER A 44 4.00 -4.08 -11.07
CA SER A 44 3.13 -4.09 -9.90
C SER A 44 1.78 -3.49 -10.23
N LYS A 45 0.77 -3.91 -9.49
CA LYS A 45 -0.58 -3.39 -9.59
C LYS A 45 -0.82 -2.44 -8.43
N ILE A 46 -1.32 -1.24 -8.72
CA ILE A 46 -1.83 -0.31 -7.71
C ILE A 46 -3.34 -0.21 -7.94
N GLY A 47 -4.11 -0.78 -7.02
CA GLY A 47 -5.57 -0.88 -7.14
C GLY A 47 -6.28 -0.18 -6.00
N LEU A 48 -7.53 0.21 -6.26
CA LEU A 48 -8.45 0.69 -5.24
C LEU A 48 -9.69 -0.19 -5.18
N THR A 49 -10.24 -0.37 -3.98
CA THR A 49 -11.47 -1.14 -3.81
C THR A 49 -12.30 -0.67 -2.62
N THR A 50 -13.61 -0.80 -2.76
CA THR A 50 -14.58 -0.61 -1.67
C THR A 50 -15.17 -1.94 -1.21
N LYS A 51 -14.50 -3.06 -1.53
CA LYS A 51 -14.83 -4.39 -0.99
C LYS A 51 -14.46 -4.44 0.49
N LYS A 52 -15.00 -5.43 1.21
CA LYS A 52 -14.73 -5.57 2.65
C LYS A 52 -13.23 -5.73 2.91
N THR A 53 -12.53 -6.50 2.06
CA THR A 53 -11.07 -6.60 2.07
C THR A 53 -10.48 -6.59 0.65
N PRO A 54 -9.19 -6.25 0.49
CA PRO A 54 -8.48 -6.34 -0.79
C PRO A 54 -8.43 -7.77 -1.34
N GLU A 55 -8.26 -8.79 -0.48
CA GLU A 55 -8.23 -10.20 -0.88
C GLU A 55 -9.52 -10.61 -1.60
N GLN A 56 -10.68 -10.12 -1.14
CA GLN A 56 -11.96 -10.36 -1.83
C GLN A 56 -11.96 -9.78 -3.24
N ARG A 57 -11.30 -8.63 -3.46
CA ARG A 57 -11.17 -8.04 -4.80
C ARG A 57 -10.26 -8.88 -5.69
N LEU A 58 -9.15 -9.40 -5.18
CA LEU A 58 -8.27 -10.30 -5.94
C LEU A 58 -8.99 -11.61 -6.31
N ALA A 59 -9.76 -12.16 -5.38
CA ALA A 59 -10.54 -13.40 -5.58
C ALA A 59 -11.63 -13.29 -6.66
N GLU A 60 -12.07 -12.09 -7.04
CA GLU A 60 -13.00 -11.91 -8.16
C GLU A 60 -12.40 -12.32 -9.52
N GLY A 61 -11.08 -12.51 -9.61
CA GLY A 61 -10.39 -12.97 -10.83
C GLY A 61 -10.40 -11.97 -11.98
N LYS A 62 -10.92 -10.76 -11.77
CA LYS A 62 -11.00 -9.69 -12.79
C LYS A 62 -9.65 -9.04 -13.12
N THR A 63 -8.58 -9.47 -12.45
CA THR A 63 -7.21 -8.99 -12.70
C THR A 63 -6.57 -9.69 -13.90
N TYR A 64 -7.17 -10.80 -14.40
CA TYR A 64 -6.67 -11.66 -15.48
C TYR A 64 -5.26 -12.25 -15.27
N ASN A 65 -4.65 -11.99 -14.11
CA ASN A 65 -3.33 -12.48 -13.73
C ASN A 65 -3.46 -13.44 -12.54
N PRO A 66 -3.26 -14.76 -12.74
CA PRO A 66 -3.36 -15.73 -11.67
C PRO A 66 -2.12 -15.79 -10.76
N PHE A 67 -1.02 -15.11 -11.12
CA PHE A 67 0.24 -15.10 -10.38
C PHE A 67 0.35 -13.87 -9.47
N ILE A 68 -0.79 -13.36 -9.01
CA ILE A 68 -0.85 -12.12 -8.24
C ILE A 68 -0.84 -12.42 -6.74
N VAL A 69 -0.03 -11.66 -5.99
CA VAL A 69 -0.03 -11.67 -4.53
C VAL A 69 -0.17 -10.25 -4.00
N LEU A 70 -0.89 -10.07 -2.89
CA LEU A 70 -0.87 -8.79 -2.19
C LEU A 70 0.54 -8.49 -1.69
N PHE A 71 0.91 -7.23 -1.76
CA PHE A 71 2.21 -6.71 -1.36
C PHE A 71 2.06 -5.73 -0.20
N ALA A 72 1.17 -4.75 -0.34
CA ALA A 72 0.80 -3.83 0.73
C ALA A 72 -0.67 -3.43 0.60
N THR A 73 -1.33 -3.14 1.71
CA THR A 73 -2.70 -2.61 1.71
C THR A 73 -2.81 -1.44 2.67
N TYR A 74 -3.69 -0.50 2.35
CA TYR A 74 -3.93 0.73 3.10
C TYR A 74 -5.44 0.87 3.31
N ASN A 75 -5.88 0.78 4.56
CA ASN A 75 -7.27 0.96 4.93
C ASN A 75 -7.57 2.46 5.10
N LEU A 76 -7.96 3.11 4.01
CA LEU A 76 -8.26 4.54 4.01
C LEU A 76 -9.57 4.85 4.78
N ALA A 77 -10.45 3.86 4.95
CA ALA A 77 -11.62 4.03 5.81
C ALA A 77 -11.27 4.20 7.30
N ASN A 78 -10.07 3.77 7.71
CA ASN A 78 -9.56 3.95 9.08
C ASN A 78 -8.85 5.31 9.29
N CYS A 79 -8.75 6.16 8.26
CA CYS A 79 -8.22 7.50 8.45
C CYS A 79 -9.17 8.34 9.30
N THR A 80 -8.67 9.43 9.91
CA THR A 80 -9.41 10.27 10.87
C THR A 80 -10.81 10.67 10.40
N TYR A 81 -10.96 10.99 9.12
CA TYR A 81 -12.23 11.41 8.51
C TYR A 81 -12.87 10.34 7.63
N GLY A 82 -12.36 9.11 7.69
CA GLY A 82 -12.70 8.04 6.76
C GLY A 82 -12.32 8.39 5.32
N ILE A 83 -13.04 7.79 4.37
CA ILE A 83 -12.81 7.99 2.94
C ILE A 83 -14.14 7.92 2.18
N SER A 84 -14.37 8.82 1.23
CA SER A 84 -15.54 8.75 0.34
C SER A 84 -15.22 8.05 -0.97
N LYS A 85 -16.24 7.54 -1.68
CA LYS A 85 -16.06 6.96 -3.03
C LYS A 85 -15.53 7.98 -4.04
N VAL A 86 -15.94 9.25 -3.89
CA VAL A 86 -15.50 10.34 -4.76
C VAL A 86 -14.02 10.60 -4.56
N GLU A 87 -13.57 10.63 -3.30
CA GLU A 87 -12.17 10.80 -2.95
C GLU A 87 -11.30 9.64 -3.43
N LEU A 88 -11.75 8.39 -3.25
CA LEU A 88 -11.06 7.21 -3.82
C LEU A 88 -10.86 7.34 -5.34
N LYS A 89 -11.91 7.75 -6.07
CA LYS A 89 -11.80 7.96 -7.52
C LYS A 89 -10.84 9.10 -7.87
N ALA A 90 -10.78 10.14 -7.05
CA ALA A 90 -9.84 11.24 -7.24
C ALA A 90 -8.38 10.78 -7.00
N ILE A 91 -8.15 9.91 -6.01
CA ILE A 91 -6.85 9.27 -5.76
C ILE A 91 -6.48 8.39 -6.96
N GLU A 92 -7.36 7.52 -7.42
CA GLU A 92 -7.15 6.69 -8.60
C GLU A 92 -6.75 7.53 -9.83
N GLY A 93 -7.53 8.57 -10.13
CA GLY A 93 -7.21 9.47 -11.23
C GLY A 93 -5.90 10.23 -11.05
N TYR A 94 -5.48 10.51 -9.81
CA TYR A 94 -4.20 11.11 -9.53
C TYR A 94 -3.04 10.13 -9.78
N ILE A 95 -3.16 8.88 -9.31
CA ILE A 95 -2.16 7.81 -9.50
C ILE A 95 -1.91 7.61 -11.00
N HIS A 96 -2.97 7.52 -11.81
CA HIS A 96 -2.86 7.36 -13.25
C HIS A 96 -2.32 8.59 -14.00
N ARG A 97 -2.51 9.81 -13.49
CA ARG A 97 -2.08 11.06 -14.16
C ARG A 97 -0.66 11.47 -13.83
N ARG A 98 -0.25 11.31 -12.57
CA ARG A 98 1.08 11.71 -12.12
C ARG A 98 2.14 10.65 -12.43
N SER A 99 1.68 9.46 -12.87
CA SER A 99 2.48 8.31 -13.27
C SER A 99 3.62 8.07 -12.30
N PHE A 100 3.36 7.35 -11.20
CA PHE A 100 4.46 6.85 -10.35
C PHE A 100 5.49 6.11 -11.23
N ALA A 101 4.99 5.39 -12.25
CA ALA A 101 5.69 4.92 -13.44
C ALA A 101 4.70 4.82 -14.61
N ASP A 102 5.18 4.36 -15.76
CA ASP A 102 4.35 4.12 -16.94
C ASP A 102 3.33 3.00 -16.68
N PRO A 103 2.03 3.25 -16.84
CA PRO A 103 1.01 2.21 -16.76
C PRO A 103 1.18 1.23 -17.93
N VAL A 104 1.02 -0.06 -17.65
CA VAL A 104 0.91 -1.08 -18.70
C VAL A 104 -0.35 -0.80 -19.50
N LEU A 105 -0.20 -0.66 -20.82
CA LEU A 105 -1.32 -0.41 -21.71
C LEU A 105 -2.01 -1.71 -22.08
N HIS A 106 -3.34 -1.69 -22.08
CA HIS A 106 -4.11 -2.80 -22.65
C HIS A 106 -3.95 -2.80 -24.16
N LEU A 107 -3.22 -3.79 -24.70
CA LEU A 107 -2.79 -3.86 -26.10
C LEU A 107 -3.90 -3.56 -27.11
N TYR A 108 -5.10 -4.13 -26.92
CA TYR A 108 -6.20 -3.96 -27.88
C TYR A 108 -6.96 -2.63 -27.78
N THR A 109 -6.90 -1.94 -26.63
CA THR A 109 -7.72 -0.74 -26.39
C THR A 109 -6.89 0.52 -26.20
N GLY A 110 -5.58 0.39 -26.01
CA GLY A 110 -4.68 1.49 -25.66
C GLY A 110 -4.97 2.12 -24.30
N ARG A 111 -5.88 1.54 -23.50
CA ARG A 111 -6.25 2.09 -22.20
C ARG A 111 -5.18 1.79 -21.17
N ASN A 112 -4.92 2.76 -20.30
CA ASN A 112 -4.10 2.54 -19.11
C ASN A 112 -4.74 1.47 -18.24
N SER A 113 -3.96 0.45 -17.88
CA SER A 113 -4.37 -0.52 -16.85
C SER A 113 -3.96 -0.04 -15.47
N GLU A 114 -4.42 -0.76 -14.44
CA GLU A 114 -3.99 -0.60 -13.05
C GLU A 114 -2.63 -1.26 -12.76
N TRP A 115 -1.96 -1.81 -13.78
CA TRP A 115 -0.59 -2.34 -13.69
C TRP A 115 0.41 -1.29 -14.17
N PHE A 116 1.58 -1.26 -13.56
CA PHE A 116 2.64 -0.29 -13.82
C PHE A 116 3.98 -1.02 -13.99
N TYR A 117 4.84 -0.51 -14.86
CA TYR A 117 6.24 -0.95 -14.98
C TYR A 117 7.06 -0.40 -13.81
N MET A 118 6.82 -0.96 -12.63
CA MET A 118 7.39 -0.51 -11.37
C MET A 118 7.56 -1.68 -10.40
N HIS A 119 8.73 -1.72 -9.75
CA HIS A 119 8.98 -2.64 -8.66
C HIS A 119 8.03 -2.36 -7.48
N PRO A 120 7.43 -3.38 -6.85
CA PRO A 120 6.40 -3.14 -5.84
C PRO A 120 6.92 -2.41 -4.58
N ASP A 121 8.21 -2.52 -4.21
CA ASP A 121 8.80 -1.66 -3.15
C ASP A 121 8.75 -0.17 -3.52
N LEU A 122 9.02 0.17 -4.79
CA LEU A 122 8.95 1.55 -5.26
C LEU A 122 7.49 2.05 -5.30
N ALA A 123 6.56 1.17 -5.69
CA ALA A 123 5.14 1.49 -5.64
C ALA A 123 4.68 1.78 -4.21
N GLU A 124 5.17 1.00 -3.25
CA GLU A 124 4.91 1.17 -1.83
C GLU A 124 5.42 2.52 -1.33
N TYR A 125 6.68 2.83 -1.62
CA TYR A 125 7.30 4.12 -1.30
C TYR A 125 6.52 5.32 -1.88
N GLU A 126 6.14 5.25 -3.15
CA GLU A 126 5.41 6.34 -3.81
C GLU A 126 3.98 6.52 -3.27
N VAL A 127 3.32 5.42 -2.90
CA VAL A 127 2.01 5.46 -2.23
C VAL A 127 2.12 6.07 -0.83
N ASP A 128 3.11 5.65 -0.03
CA ASP A 128 3.36 6.20 1.30
C ASP A 128 3.55 7.72 1.22
N ARG A 129 4.43 8.17 0.32
CA ARG A 129 4.68 9.59 0.07
C ARG A 129 3.44 10.32 -0.41
N MET A 130 2.63 9.71 -1.26
CA MET A 130 1.38 10.30 -1.72
C MET A 130 0.42 10.53 -0.55
N LEU A 131 0.18 9.51 0.28
CA LEU A 131 -0.73 9.62 1.42
C LEU A 131 -0.27 10.73 2.38
N VAL A 132 1.01 10.73 2.69
CA VAL A 132 1.65 11.72 3.55
C VAL A 132 1.53 13.15 2.98
N LYS A 133 1.92 13.37 1.72
CA LYS A 133 1.86 14.69 1.07
C LYS A 133 0.44 15.21 0.87
N ARG A 134 -0.55 14.32 0.80
CA ARG A 134 -1.96 14.69 0.68
C ARG A 134 -2.63 14.97 2.02
N GLY A 135 -1.89 14.88 3.13
CA GLY A 135 -2.39 15.24 4.45
C GLY A 135 -3.31 14.20 5.06
N PHE A 136 -3.20 12.93 4.65
CA PHE A 136 -3.90 11.84 5.33
C PHE A 136 -3.47 11.78 6.81
N SER A 137 -4.40 11.33 7.66
CA SER A 137 -4.24 11.38 9.10
C SER A 137 -4.92 10.21 9.79
N VAL A 138 -4.44 9.86 10.97
CA VAL A 138 -5.04 8.88 11.88
C VAL A 138 -5.14 9.50 13.27
N ARG A 139 -6.23 9.25 13.99
CA ARG A 139 -6.48 9.80 15.35
C ARG A 139 -6.29 11.32 15.46
N GLY A 140 -6.64 12.06 14.40
CA GLY A 140 -6.49 13.53 14.40
C GLY A 140 -5.08 14.04 14.09
N LYS A 141 -4.11 13.15 13.79
CA LYS A 141 -2.71 13.51 13.55
C LYS A 141 -2.27 13.08 12.16
N ARG A 142 -1.50 13.94 11.48
CA ARG A 142 -1.03 13.66 10.11
C ARG A 142 -0.10 12.45 10.06
N LEU A 143 -0.10 11.77 8.92
CA LEU A 143 0.92 10.76 8.61
C LEU A 143 2.30 11.39 8.34
N PHE A 144 2.34 12.69 8.04
CA PHE A 144 3.57 13.46 7.88
C PHE A 144 4.10 13.94 9.23
N SER A 145 5.42 13.94 9.39
CA SER A 145 6.11 14.62 10.49
C SER A 145 7.29 15.43 9.96
N TYR A 146 7.53 16.61 10.56
CA TYR A 146 8.71 17.43 10.27
C TYR A 146 9.94 16.98 11.06
N TYR A 147 9.75 16.15 12.09
CA TYR A 147 10.81 15.74 13.00
C TYR A 147 11.26 14.32 12.66
N GLU A 148 12.54 14.19 12.28
CA GLU A 148 13.19 12.90 12.13
C GLU A 148 13.49 12.29 13.52
N GLY A 149 13.28 10.98 13.67
CA GLY A 149 13.44 10.27 14.94
C GLY A 149 13.19 8.78 14.77
N ASP A 150 13.21 8.00 15.85
CA ASP A 150 13.08 6.53 15.80
C ASP A 150 11.74 6.05 15.18
N HIS A 151 10.74 6.93 15.13
CA HIS A 151 9.40 6.67 14.57
C HIS A 151 9.13 7.40 13.26
N THR A 152 10.07 8.20 12.75
CA THR A 152 9.91 8.96 11.51
C THR A 152 10.93 8.50 10.49
N TYR A 153 10.51 8.36 9.24
CA TYR A 153 11.41 8.05 8.15
C TYR A 153 11.01 8.77 6.87
N GLU A 154 11.90 9.64 6.38
CA GLU A 154 11.66 10.51 5.22
C GLU A 154 10.34 11.30 5.33
N GLY A 155 10.08 11.83 6.53
CA GLY A 155 8.85 12.53 6.87
C GLY A 155 7.59 11.67 7.03
N VAL A 156 7.69 10.33 6.93
CA VAL A 156 6.59 9.41 7.25
C VAL A 156 6.63 9.05 8.74
N TYR A 157 5.56 9.33 9.48
CA TYR A 157 5.42 8.86 10.86
C TYR A 157 4.97 7.38 10.88
N VAL A 158 5.92 6.48 11.09
CA VAL A 158 5.80 5.04 10.83
C VAL A 158 4.71 4.37 11.67
N SER A 159 4.63 4.70 12.97
CA SER A 159 3.64 4.06 13.85
C SER A 159 2.20 4.43 13.47
N ARG A 160 1.96 5.67 13.02
CA ARG A 160 0.68 6.12 12.47
C ARG A 160 0.36 5.46 11.13
N MET A 161 1.36 5.35 10.24
CA MET A 161 1.18 4.66 8.96
C MET A 161 0.76 3.20 9.17
N ARG A 162 1.37 2.50 10.14
CA ARG A 162 1.03 1.10 10.48
C ARG A 162 -0.42 0.90 10.96
N GLU A 163 -1.11 1.96 11.40
CA GLU A 163 -2.53 1.84 11.77
C GLU A 163 -3.45 1.63 10.57
N ILE A 164 -3.03 2.08 9.38
CA ILE A 164 -3.77 1.92 8.14
C ILE A 164 -3.08 0.95 7.17
N LYS A 165 -1.77 0.75 7.29
CA LYS A 165 -0.94 -0.03 6.38
C LYS A 165 -0.75 -1.46 6.90
N LYS A 166 -0.92 -2.45 6.02
CA LYS A 166 -0.54 -3.84 6.24
C LYS A 166 0.38 -4.33 5.13
N ILE A 167 1.46 -4.99 5.53
CA ILE A 167 2.48 -5.52 4.62
C ILE A 167 2.36 -7.03 4.50
N TYR A 168 2.62 -7.52 3.29
CA TYR A 168 2.53 -8.93 2.92
C TYR A 168 3.90 -9.40 2.42
N ARG A 169 4.73 -9.88 3.35
CA ARG A 169 6.05 -10.46 3.09
C ARG A 169 6.20 -11.77 3.88
N PRO A 170 5.55 -12.87 3.44
CA PRO A 170 5.66 -14.16 4.12
C PRO A 170 7.13 -14.61 4.21
N PHE A 171 7.45 -15.50 5.14
CA PHE A 171 8.79 -16.08 5.15
C PHE A 171 9.02 -16.88 3.85
N PRO A 172 10.26 -16.91 3.30
CA PRO A 172 10.51 -17.54 1.99
C PRO A 172 10.06 -19.01 1.96
N GLY A 173 10.37 -19.78 3.01
CA GLY A 173 9.98 -21.18 3.11
C GLY A 173 8.46 -21.42 3.21
N GLU A 174 7.71 -20.49 3.82
CA GLU A 174 6.24 -20.57 3.88
C GLU A 174 5.64 -20.32 2.49
N PHE A 175 6.16 -19.32 1.79
CA PHE A 175 5.72 -18.97 0.44
C PHE A 175 6.07 -20.08 -0.57
N GLU A 176 7.30 -20.58 -0.53
CA GLU A 176 7.74 -21.69 -1.39
C GLU A 176 6.84 -22.92 -1.20
N LYS A 177 6.60 -23.31 0.05
CA LYS A 177 5.70 -24.42 0.37
C LYS A 177 4.29 -24.19 -0.20
N MET A 178 3.70 -23.02 0.04
CA MET A 178 2.38 -22.66 -0.48
C MET A 178 2.33 -22.76 -2.01
N ALA A 179 3.35 -22.27 -2.72
CA ALA A 179 3.41 -22.30 -4.18
C ALA A 179 3.56 -23.72 -4.73
N VAL A 180 4.40 -24.55 -4.11
CA VAL A 180 4.59 -25.96 -4.46
C VAL A 180 3.32 -26.77 -4.19
N ASP A 181 2.69 -26.59 -3.04
CA ASP A 181 1.43 -27.25 -2.67
C ASP A 181 0.29 -26.86 -3.63
N SER A 182 0.36 -25.65 -4.21
CA SER A 182 -0.57 -25.16 -5.24
C SER A 182 -0.24 -25.64 -6.67
N GLY A 183 0.80 -26.46 -6.83
CA GLY A 183 1.22 -27.01 -8.13
C GLY A 183 1.86 -25.98 -9.07
N ILE A 184 2.33 -24.84 -8.55
CA ILE A 184 3.00 -23.81 -9.36
C ILE A 184 4.44 -24.26 -9.61
N PRO A 185 4.91 -24.34 -10.87
CA PRO A 185 6.32 -24.61 -11.15
C PRO A 185 7.26 -23.54 -10.58
N TYR A 186 8.37 -23.96 -9.96
CA TYR A 186 9.37 -23.09 -9.31
C TYR A 186 9.78 -21.86 -10.15
N LYS A 187 10.02 -22.06 -11.45
CA LYS A 187 10.39 -20.99 -12.39
C LYS A 187 9.40 -19.82 -12.47
N TYR A 188 8.16 -19.97 -12.03
CA TYR A 188 7.14 -18.92 -12.07
C TYR A 188 7.06 -18.10 -10.78
N PHE A 189 7.77 -18.48 -9.72
CA PHE A 189 7.79 -17.70 -8.48
C PHE A 189 9.20 -17.51 -7.92
N GLN A 190 10.22 -18.02 -8.62
CA GLN A 190 11.62 -17.88 -8.23
C GLN A 190 11.99 -16.41 -7.98
N GLU A 191 11.63 -15.49 -8.88
CA GLU A 191 11.97 -14.07 -8.73
C GLU A 191 11.41 -13.46 -7.44
N TYR A 192 10.14 -13.77 -7.11
CA TYR A 192 9.55 -13.33 -5.85
C TYR A 192 10.16 -14.03 -4.63
N LEU A 193 10.53 -15.31 -4.74
CA LEU A 193 11.19 -16.05 -3.66
C LEU A 193 12.59 -15.50 -3.38
N ASP A 194 13.35 -15.16 -4.41
CA ASP A 194 14.66 -14.51 -4.32
C ASP A 194 14.51 -13.15 -3.63
N TYR A 195 13.50 -12.36 -4.04
CA TYR A 195 13.12 -11.11 -3.37
C TYR A 195 12.80 -11.32 -1.88
N LEU A 196 11.96 -12.30 -1.52
CA LEU A 196 11.63 -12.57 -0.11
C LEU A 196 12.87 -12.98 0.67
N THR A 197 13.76 -13.78 0.09
CA THR A 197 15.00 -14.22 0.72
C THR A 197 15.91 -13.03 1.00
N GLU A 198 16.11 -12.17 0.01
CA GLU A 198 16.86 -10.92 0.17
C GLU A 198 16.21 -10.04 1.24
N TYR A 199 14.91 -9.78 1.11
CA TYR A 199 14.13 -8.96 2.02
C TYR A 199 14.28 -9.41 3.48
N HIS A 200 14.13 -10.71 3.76
CA HIS A 200 14.24 -11.25 5.11
C HIS A 200 15.68 -11.26 5.63
N SER A 201 16.69 -11.27 4.76
CA SER A 201 18.11 -11.15 5.14
C SER A 201 18.55 -9.73 5.55
N ARG A 202 17.80 -8.69 5.15
CA ARG A 202 18.11 -7.29 5.47
C ARG A 202 18.05 -7.01 6.98
N SER A 203 18.82 -6.02 7.43
CA SER A 203 18.79 -5.59 8.84
C SER A 203 17.42 -4.99 9.19
N SER A 204 17.06 -4.97 10.48
CA SER A 204 15.79 -4.38 10.91
C SER A 204 15.69 -2.89 10.57
N LYS A 205 16.82 -2.16 10.53
CA LYS A 205 16.90 -0.75 10.14
C LYS A 205 16.57 -0.52 8.67
N ASP A 206 16.93 -1.48 7.82
CA ASP A 206 16.64 -1.42 6.37
C ASP A 206 15.21 -1.89 6.04
N LYS A 207 14.48 -2.38 7.06
CA LYS A 207 13.07 -2.80 6.99
C LYS A 207 12.12 -1.76 7.56
N VAL A 208 12.59 -0.60 8.07
CA VAL A 208 11.79 0.37 8.86
C VAL A 208 10.64 1.02 8.08
N TYR A 209 10.56 0.85 6.76
CA TYR A 209 9.33 1.15 6.00
C TYR A 209 8.15 0.19 6.27
N LEU A 210 8.32 -0.80 7.16
CA LEU A 210 7.43 -1.95 7.33
C LEU A 210 7.03 -2.18 8.79
#